data_AF-A0A7Y5QD13-F1
#
_entry.id   AF-A0A7Y5QD13-F1
#
_cell.length_a   1.000
_cell.length_b   1.000
_cell.length_c   1.000
_cell.angle_alpha   90.00
_cell.angle_beta   90.00
_cell.angle_gamma   90.00
#
_symmetry.space_group_name_H-M   'P 1'
#
loop_
_entity.id
_entity.type
_entity.pdbx_description
1 polymer ?
#
loop_
_entity_poly.entity_id
_entity_poly.type
_entity_poly.pdbx_seq_one_letter_code
_entity_poly.pdbx_strand_id
1 'polypeptide(L)'
;MAATGAFTLVLHGHIPYVRMRYFRGEAWLHEALLFSYLPLLEMLYTLRDEAAPARLTLSFSPVLLEQLAHPDIAAHFDAYVADRTAAADADIAYYEGEAYNEHLRYLAVYQRSLFEAARAFYHDRLRGDFIGGLRLLQESGMIEIAASAATHAYLPLISRRSSLHAQIHAGLQSYERLFGRRPTSFMLPDHGYRLGLEDELARHGVQVFFVEGHAVRGGDPTGAATGEVLGGLGAVKRQYAVGDRFFADLRDSLSTRYAYTIGSSSAAVLGRSHSASYQVWGETLGYPGDFDYRDFHRKAGTSRLHYWRVTGKNVGDAQKDYYHPDWASYKIEQHAEHFAHMIGDLLRGHYQRHSDGGIVMVSYPMELFGWRWHEGVSWLDQALRQIGYNHDIQMTTAAEAIRLFPPTQAIDLLESSWGAGGRHFNWNNIDTAWMWEEIARCEARMEALAARYTQPTEAEALTLAQAAREALLLQSGDWQLLISTGEARMFAMQRFAQHIEAFDYLADSLDAGEVDAHAAQEFFERDHIFADMDYTWFRPRS
;
A
#
# COMPACT_ATOMS: atom_id res chain seq x y z
N MET A 1 29.08 9.42 19.35
CA MET A 1 29.28 10.25 18.13
C MET A 1 27.90 10.58 17.59
N ALA A 2 27.70 11.72 16.93
CA ALA A 2 26.43 11.97 16.24
C ALA A 2 26.25 10.91 15.14
N ALA A 3 25.03 10.46 14.89
CA ALA A 3 24.76 9.50 13.81
C ALA A 3 25.27 10.04 12.46
N THR A 4 25.78 9.15 11.62
CA THR A 4 26.30 9.50 10.28
C THR A 4 25.19 9.87 9.29
N GLY A 5 23.96 9.46 9.56
CA GLY A 5 22.77 9.86 8.83
C GLY A 5 21.52 9.15 9.33
N ALA A 6 20.41 9.30 8.61
CA ALA A 6 19.12 8.74 8.99
C ALA A 6 18.67 7.61 8.06
N PHE A 7 17.97 6.63 8.63
CA PHE A 7 17.23 5.61 7.90
C PHE A 7 15.73 5.80 8.11
N THR A 8 14.98 5.89 7.01
CA THR A 8 13.52 6.07 7.01
C THR A 8 12.87 4.92 6.24
N LEU A 9 12.23 4.02 6.97
CA LEU A 9 11.40 2.97 6.37
C LEU A 9 9.96 3.48 6.24
N VAL A 10 9.39 3.34 5.05
CA VAL A 10 7.97 3.59 4.76
C VAL A 10 7.30 2.29 4.34
N LEU A 11 6.29 1.84 5.07
CA LEU A 11 5.48 0.69 4.68
C LEU A 11 4.11 1.18 4.25
N HIS A 12 3.64 0.78 3.06
CA HIS A 12 2.34 1.20 2.53
C HIS A 12 1.39 0.01 2.39
N GLY A 13 0.29 0.00 3.16
CA GLY A 13 -0.77 -0.98 3.10
C GLY A 13 -1.97 -0.47 2.31
N HIS A 14 -2.43 -1.27 1.36
CA HIS A 14 -3.58 -0.93 0.53
C HIS A 14 -4.30 -2.18 0.04
N ILE A 15 -5.63 -2.16 0.18
CA ILE A 15 -6.55 -3.08 -0.49
C ILE A 15 -7.66 -2.18 -1.07
N PRO A 16 -8.06 -2.37 -2.34
CA PRO A 16 -9.19 -1.62 -2.91
C PRO A 16 -10.48 -1.89 -2.11
N TYR A 17 -11.54 -1.15 -2.38
CA TYR A 17 -12.82 -1.43 -1.74
C TYR A 17 -13.32 -2.81 -2.17
N VAL A 18 -13.34 -3.79 -1.26
CA VAL A 18 -13.77 -5.18 -1.51
C VAL A 18 -14.81 -5.67 -0.52
N ARG A 19 -15.20 -4.82 0.46
CA ARG A 19 -16.22 -5.15 1.45
C ARG A 19 -17.52 -5.59 0.76
N MET A 20 -18.08 -6.68 1.27
CA MET A 20 -19.31 -7.29 0.82
C MET A 20 -20.19 -7.57 2.03
N ARG A 21 -21.44 -7.99 1.79
CA ARG A 21 -22.32 -8.44 2.87
C ARG A 21 -21.84 -9.70 3.60
N TYR A 22 -20.90 -10.45 3.01
CA TYR A 22 -20.34 -11.68 3.57
C TYR A 22 -18.86 -11.83 3.21
N PHE A 23 -18.07 -12.48 4.09
CA PHE A 23 -16.60 -12.61 3.99
C PHE A 23 -16.06 -13.23 2.69
N ARG A 24 -16.84 -14.05 1.97
CA ARG A 24 -16.34 -14.83 0.81
C ARG A 24 -15.93 -13.95 -0.39
N GLY A 25 -16.32 -12.67 -0.42
CA GLY A 25 -15.84 -11.67 -1.38
C GLY A 25 -14.67 -10.81 -0.88
N GLU A 26 -14.32 -10.93 0.40
CA GLU A 26 -13.35 -10.08 1.11
C GLU A 26 -11.99 -10.79 1.33
N ALA A 27 -11.74 -11.86 0.58
CA ALA A 27 -10.59 -12.75 0.82
C ALA A 27 -9.26 -11.99 0.84
N TRP A 28 -9.03 -11.02 -0.04
CA TRP A 28 -7.81 -10.20 -0.03
C TRP A 28 -7.66 -9.37 1.24
N LEU A 29 -8.75 -8.77 1.73
CA LEU A 29 -8.73 -7.98 2.96
C LEU A 29 -8.38 -8.87 4.16
N HIS A 30 -9.01 -10.05 4.27
CA HIS A 30 -8.74 -10.97 5.36
C HIS A 30 -7.38 -11.67 5.26
N GLU A 31 -6.91 -11.99 4.06
CA GLU A 31 -5.55 -12.52 3.86
C GLU A 31 -4.49 -11.48 4.24
N ALA A 32 -4.67 -10.22 3.82
CA ALA A 32 -3.78 -9.13 4.22
C ALA A 32 -3.80 -8.92 5.74
N LEU A 33 -4.99 -8.93 6.36
CA LEU A 33 -5.13 -8.79 7.81
C LEU A 33 -4.47 -9.95 8.57
N LEU A 34 -4.71 -11.18 8.14
CA LEU A 34 -4.20 -12.40 8.78
C LEU A 34 -2.69 -12.55 8.66
N PHE A 35 -2.16 -12.39 7.45
CA PHE A 35 -0.79 -12.73 7.14
C PHE A 35 0.17 -11.55 7.21
N SER A 36 -0.31 -10.31 7.08
CA SER A 36 0.55 -9.13 7.02
C SER A 36 0.26 -8.15 8.15
N TYR A 37 -0.93 -7.55 8.20
CA TYR A 37 -1.17 -6.42 9.08
C TYR A 37 -1.16 -6.80 10.56
N LEU A 38 -1.84 -7.86 10.99
CA LEU A 38 -1.82 -8.27 12.40
C LEU A 38 -0.42 -8.72 12.84
N PRO A 39 0.31 -9.57 12.10
CA PRO A 39 1.69 -9.91 12.44
C PRO A 39 2.64 -8.70 12.49
N LEU A 40 2.50 -7.75 11.55
CA LEU A 40 3.28 -6.50 11.57
C LEU A 40 2.97 -5.66 12.81
N LEU A 41 1.70 -5.50 13.16
CA LEU A 41 1.31 -4.77 14.37
C LEU A 41 1.83 -5.50 15.62
N GLU A 42 1.72 -6.82 15.69
CA GLU A 42 2.22 -7.62 16.81
C GLU A 42 3.72 -7.44 17.01
N MET A 43 4.49 -7.49 15.92
CA MET A 43 5.93 -7.17 15.92
C MET A 43 6.19 -5.75 16.44
N LEU A 44 5.44 -4.74 15.98
CA LEU A 44 5.61 -3.36 16.44
C LEU A 44 5.26 -3.19 17.92
N TYR A 45 4.21 -3.85 18.41
CA TYR A 45 3.86 -3.88 19.83
C TYR A 45 4.98 -4.50 20.66
N THR A 46 5.57 -5.60 20.18
CA THR A 46 6.70 -6.28 20.83
C THR A 46 7.91 -5.34 20.91
N LEU A 47 8.32 -4.75 19.79
CA LEU A 47 9.42 -3.78 19.74
C LEU A 47 9.18 -2.57 20.67
N ARG A 48 7.95 -2.06 20.73
CA ARG A 48 7.58 -0.96 21.63
C ARG A 48 7.70 -1.38 23.09
N ASP A 49 7.13 -2.53 23.44
CA ASP A 49 7.09 -3.02 24.83
C ASP A 49 8.51 -3.34 25.35
N GLU A 50 9.42 -3.73 24.45
CA GLU A 50 10.85 -3.91 24.73
C GLU A 50 11.67 -2.62 24.66
N ALA A 51 11.06 -1.48 24.33
CA ALA A 51 11.72 -0.19 24.10
C ALA A 51 12.87 -0.27 23.06
N ALA A 52 12.70 -1.10 22.03
CA ALA A 52 13.65 -1.20 20.94
C ALA A 52 13.79 0.15 20.20
N PRO A 53 15.00 0.53 19.73
CA PRO A 53 15.26 1.80 19.07
C PRO A 53 14.75 1.85 17.61
N ALA A 54 13.50 1.48 17.39
CA ALA A 54 12.86 1.49 16.08
C ALA A 54 12.00 2.76 15.89
N ARG A 55 12.12 3.35 14.70
CA ARG A 55 11.29 4.44 14.19
C ARG A 55 10.99 4.19 12.72
N LEU A 56 9.73 4.34 12.32
CA LEU A 56 9.30 4.09 10.95
C LEU A 56 8.01 4.85 10.61
N THR A 57 7.72 4.93 9.32
CA THR A 57 6.48 5.50 8.80
C THR A 57 5.62 4.38 8.25
N LEU A 58 4.38 4.29 8.71
CA LEU A 58 3.36 3.45 8.09
C LEU A 58 2.49 4.33 7.19
N SER A 59 1.86 3.75 6.19
CA SER A 59 0.82 4.40 5.40
C SER A 59 -0.27 3.40 5.15
N PHE A 60 -1.52 3.79 5.36
CA PHE A 60 -2.67 3.00 4.97
C PHE A 60 -3.54 3.86 4.08
N SER A 61 -3.99 3.31 2.95
CA SER A 61 -4.99 4.02 2.14
C SER A 61 -6.26 4.25 2.98
N PRO A 62 -6.91 5.42 2.87
CA PRO A 62 -8.16 5.69 3.57
C PRO A 62 -9.24 4.63 3.30
N VAL A 63 -9.43 4.19 2.05
CA VAL A 63 -10.38 3.12 1.72
C VAL A 63 -10.11 1.80 2.45
N LEU A 64 -8.86 1.45 2.72
CA LEU A 64 -8.52 0.30 3.56
C LEU A 64 -8.89 0.55 5.03
N LEU A 65 -8.58 1.73 5.55
CA LEU A 65 -8.89 2.08 6.94
C LEU A 65 -10.39 2.12 7.20
N GLU A 66 -11.19 2.66 6.27
CA GLU A 66 -12.67 2.66 6.35
C GLU A 66 -13.21 1.22 6.41
N GLN A 67 -12.67 0.32 5.59
CA GLN A 67 -13.04 -1.10 5.63
C GLN A 67 -12.67 -1.72 6.98
N LEU A 68 -11.42 -1.57 7.44
CA LEU A 68 -10.97 -2.13 8.72
C LEU A 68 -11.69 -1.55 9.94
N ALA A 69 -12.21 -0.33 9.84
CA ALA A 69 -13.03 0.31 10.87
C ALA A 69 -14.50 -0.14 10.84
N HIS A 70 -14.94 -0.82 9.79
CA HIS A 70 -16.35 -1.19 9.62
C HIS A 70 -16.75 -2.28 10.64
N PRO A 71 -17.89 -2.13 11.35
CA PRO A 71 -18.31 -3.07 12.41
C PRO A 71 -18.37 -4.55 12.00
N ASP A 72 -18.81 -4.83 10.77
CA ASP A 72 -18.92 -6.20 10.25
C ASP A 72 -17.57 -6.91 10.07
N ILE A 73 -16.48 -6.17 9.82
CA ILE A 73 -15.20 -6.77 9.43
C ILE A 73 -14.60 -7.64 10.51
N ALA A 74 -14.80 -7.31 11.79
CA ALA A 74 -14.34 -8.15 12.89
C ALA A 74 -15.01 -9.54 12.85
N ALA A 75 -16.33 -9.59 12.64
CA ALA A 75 -17.08 -10.84 12.54
C ALA A 75 -16.74 -11.62 11.26
N HIS A 76 -16.57 -10.92 10.12
CA HIS A 76 -16.15 -11.54 8.87
C HIS A 76 -14.75 -12.15 8.98
N PHE A 77 -13.82 -11.46 9.64
CA PHE A 77 -12.47 -11.93 9.89
C PHE A 77 -12.47 -13.19 10.77
N ASP A 78 -13.27 -13.23 11.84
CA ASP A 78 -13.42 -14.45 12.66
C ASP A 78 -13.94 -15.64 11.86
N ALA A 79 -14.93 -15.41 10.99
CA ALA A 79 -15.44 -16.46 10.11
C ALA A 79 -14.38 -16.94 9.10
N TYR A 80 -13.59 -16.03 8.54
CA TYR A 80 -12.49 -16.36 7.65
C TYR A 80 -11.41 -17.18 8.37
N VAL A 81 -10.99 -16.78 9.57
CA VAL A 81 -10.00 -17.54 10.36
C VAL A 81 -10.52 -18.92 10.75
N ALA A 82 -11.80 -19.04 11.11
CA ALA A 82 -12.41 -20.34 11.41
C ALA A 82 -12.38 -21.29 10.19
N ASP A 83 -12.66 -20.77 9.00
CA ASP A 83 -12.57 -21.53 7.74
C ASP A 83 -11.13 -22.00 7.45
N ARG A 84 -10.14 -21.13 7.63
CA ARG A 84 -8.71 -21.48 7.49
C ARG A 84 -8.24 -22.50 8.54
N THR A 85 -8.70 -22.36 9.77
CA THR A 85 -8.39 -23.29 10.87
C THR A 85 -8.95 -24.68 10.58
N ALA A 86 -10.21 -24.75 10.13
CA ALA A 86 -10.83 -26.03 9.74
C ALA A 86 -10.10 -26.69 8.56
N ALA A 87 -9.59 -25.91 7.59
CA ALA A 87 -8.78 -26.44 6.51
C ALA A 87 -7.44 -27.01 7.00
N ALA A 88 -6.81 -26.37 8.00
CA ALA A 88 -5.60 -26.89 8.62
C ALA A 88 -5.86 -28.16 9.45
N ASP A 89 -6.96 -28.21 10.21
CA ASP A 89 -7.38 -29.39 10.97
C ASP A 89 -7.63 -30.60 10.05
N ALA A 90 -8.26 -30.37 8.89
CA ALA A 90 -8.47 -31.41 7.88
C ALA A 90 -7.15 -31.94 7.31
N ASP A 91 -6.18 -31.05 7.02
CA ASP A 91 -4.86 -31.45 6.55
C ASP A 91 -4.07 -32.21 7.63
N ILE A 92 -4.16 -31.81 8.89
CA ILE A 92 -3.55 -32.53 10.02
C ILE A 92 -4.07 -33.97 10.06
N ALA A 93 -5.40 -34.16 10.06
CA ALA A 93 -6.00 -35.48 10.07
C ALA A 93 -5.63 -36.31 8.82
N TYR A 94 -5.57 -35.67 7.65
CA TYR A 94 -5.19 -36.32 6.40
C TYR A 94 -3.75 -36.83 6.41
N TYR A 95 -2.80 -36.01 6.91
CA TYR A 95 -1.38 -36.37 7.01
C TYR A 95 -1.04 -37.23 8.24
N GLU A 96 -1.98 -37.45 9.16
CA GLU A 96 -1.88 -38.48 10.22
C GLU A 96 -2.40 -39.84 9.77
N GLY A 97 -3.40 -39.85 8.88
CA GLY A 97 -4.09 -41.05 8.43
C GLY A 97 -3.73 -41.47 7.01
N GLU A 98 -4.65 -41.19 6.08
CA GLU A 98 -4.66 -41.74 4.72
C GLU A 98 -3.38 -41.44 3.92
N ALA A 99 -2.79 -40.25 4.11
CA ALA A 99 -1.59 -39.82 3.41
C ALA A 99 -0.47 -39.50 4.42
N TYR A 100 -0.22 -40.43 5.34
CA TYR A 100 0.76 -40.28 6.42
C TYR A 100 2.04 -39.56 5.96
N ASN A 101 2.26 -38.37 6.51
CA ASN A 101 3.44 -37.55 6.27
C ASN A 101 3.67 -36.63 7.48
N GLU A 102 4.63 -37.02 8.32
CA GLU A 102 4.93 -36.33 9.58
C GLU A 102 5.33 -34.85 9.38
N HIS A 103 6.10 -34.56 8.33
CA HIS A 103 6.56 -33.20 8.05
C HIS A 103 5.42 -32.29 7.57
N LEU A 104 4.56 -32.77 6.66
CA LEU A 104 3.38 -32.03 6.22
C LEU A 104 2.38 -31.82 7.36
N ARG A 105 2.21 -32.82 8.24
CA ARG A 105 1.43 -32.65 9.47
C ARG A 105 1.99 -31.53 10.33
N TYR A 106 3.30 -31.54 10.59
CA TYR A 106 3.98 -30.48 11.34
C TYR A 106 3.73 -29.09 10.72
N LEU A 107 3.82 -28.96 9.40
CA LEU A 107 3.55 -27.70 8.71
C LEU A 107 2.09 -27.26 8.76
N ALA A 108 1.14 -28.21 8.78
CA ALA A 108 -0.29 -27.92 8.96
C ALA A 108 -0.58 -27.42 10.39
N VAL A 109 0.02 -28.06 11.42
CA VAL A 109 -0.02 -27.57 12.81
C VAL A 109 0.60 -26.17 12.92
N TYR A 110 1.74 -25.95 12.25
CA TYR A 110 2.39 -24.64 12.22
C TYR A 110 1.51 -23.55 11.61
N GLN A 111 0.82 -23.80 10.49
CA GLN A 111 -0.11 -22.80 9.93
C GLN A 111 -1.32 -22.56 10.82
N ARG A 112 -1.87 -23.63 11.40
CA ARG A 112 -2.97 -23.53 12.36
C ARG A 112 -2.62 -22.61 13.53
N SER A 113 -1.42 -22.76 14.10
CA SER A 113 -0.99 -21.91 15.23
C SER A 113 -0.79 -20.44 14.83
N LEU A 114 -0.34 -20.16 13.60
CA LEU A 114 -0.28 -18.79 13.08
C LEU A 114 -1.66 -18.14 13.00
N PHE A 115 -2.68 -18.90 12.58
CA PHE A 115 -4.05 -18.40 12.51
C PHE A 115 -4.62 -18.08 13.90
N GLU A 116 -4.38 -18.97 14.86
CA GLU A 116 -4.78 -18.77 16.24
C GLU A 116 -4.06 -17.58 16.88
N ALA A 117 -2.76 -17.43 16.64
CA ALA A 117 -1.96 -16.32 17.17
C ALA A 117 -2.44 -14.95 16.64
N ALA A 118 -2.62 -14.81 15.33
CA ALA A 118 -3.11 -13.56 14.75
C ALA A 118 -4.51 -13.18 15.27
N ARG A 119 -5.41 -14.18 15.38
CA ARG A 119 -6.74 -13.97 15.95
C ARG A 119 -6.70 -13.59 17.43
N ALA A 120 -5.87 -14.26 18.22
CA ALA A 120 -5.66 -13.93 19.63
C ALA A 120 -5.11 -12.52 19.79
N PHE A 121 -4.11 -12.12 19.00
CA PHE A 121 -3.59 -10.76 19.00
C PHE A 121 -4.68 -9.72 18.70
N TYR A 122 -5.51 -9.96 17.68
CA TYR A 122 -6.59 -9.05 17.31
C TYR A 122 -7.61 -8.84 18.44
N HIS A 123 -8.03 -9.91 19.12
CA HIS A 123 -9.05 -9.83 20.17
C HIS A 123 -8.47 -9.48 21.55
N ASP A 124 -7.33 -10.05 21.93
CA ASP A 124 -6.80 -9.93 23.28
C ASP A 124 -5.96 -8.65 23.44
N ARG A 125 -5.11 -8.34 22.44
CA ARG A 125 -4.25 -7.16 22.49
C ARG A 125 -4.93 -5.92 21.92
N LEU A 126 -5.60 -6.05 20.77
CA LEU A 126 -6.26 -4.91 20.10
C LEU A 126 -7.74 -4.75 20.46
N ARG A 127 -8.37 -5.74 21.13
CA ARG A 127 -9.80 -5.70 21.49
C ARG A 127 -10.74 -5.53 20.30
N GLY A 128 -10.34 -6.05 19.15
CA GLY A 128 -11.08 -5.91 17.89
C GLY A 128 -11.05 -4.49 17.30
N ASP A 129 -10.20 -3.59 17.81
CA ASP A 129 -10.06 -2.21 17.32
C ASP A 129 -8.70 -2.02 16.65
N PHE A 130 -8.63 -2.34 15.35
CA PHE A 130 -7.41 -2.20 14.55
C PHE A 130 -6.93 -0.72 14.50
N ILE A 131 -7.86 0.22 14.34
CA ILE A 131 -7.58 1.65 14.24
C ILE A 131 -7.03 2.19 15.56
N GLY A 132 -7.67 1.84 16.68
CA GLY A 132 -7.17 2.13 18.02
C GLY A 132 -5.79 1.53 18.27
N GLY A 133 -5.55 0.32 17.79
CA GLY A 133 -4.25 -0.36 17.81
C GLY A 133 -3.13 0.45 17.16
N LEU A 134 -3.38 0.97 15.95
CA LEU A 134 -2.48 1.86 15.23
C LEU A 134 -2.29 3.21 15.93
N ARG A 135 -3.38 3.80 16.44
CA ARG A 135 -3.34 5.07 17.17
C ARG A 135 -2.41 5.00 18.38
N LEU A 136 -2.48 3.92 19.16
CA LEU A 136 -1.61 3.72 20.33
C LEU A 136 -0.13 3.60 19.95
N LEU A 137 0.19 2.94 18.82
CA LEU A 137 1.57 2.91 18.32
C LEU A 137 2.04 4.30 17.89
N GLN A 138 1.20 5.06 17.20
CA GLN A 138 1.52 6.43 16.79
C GLN A 138 1.68 7.38 17.99
N GLU A 139 0.85 7.25 19.02
CA GLU A 139 0.94 8.03 20.26
C GLU A 139 2.22 7.75 21.05
N SER A 140 2.76 6.53 20.95
CA SER A 140 4.06 6.19 21.57
C SER A 140 5.26 6.90 20.90
N GLY A 141 5.07 7.50 19.72
CA GLY A 141 6.13 8.11 18.92
C GLY A 141 7.03 7.10 18.21
N MET A 142 6.74 5.79 18.30
CA MET A 142 7.45 4.75 17.57
C MET A 142 7.18 4.83 16.06
N ILE A 143 5.94 5.14 15.68
CA ILE A 143 5.54 5.27 14.28
C ILE A 143 4.94 6.65 13.99
N GLU A 144 5.06 7.08 12.74
CA GLU A 144 4.20 8.07 12.10
C GLU A 144 3.28 7.35 11.12
N ILE A 145 2.04 7.81 10.94
CA ILE A 145 1.15 7.29 9.89
C ILE A 145 0.95 8.37 8.81
N ALA A 146 1.44 8.09 7.61
CA ALA A 146 1.23 8.89 6.42
C ALA A 146 -0.15 8.62 5.81
N ALA A 147 -0.87 9.67 5.42
CA ALA A 147 -2.12 9.56 4.69
C ALA A 147 -1.89 9.20 3.22
N SER A 148 -2.97 9.01 2.47
CA SER A 148 -2.96 8.81 1.02
C SER A 148 -4.27 9.32 0.40
N ALA A 149 -4.42 9.20 -0.91
CA ALA A 149 -5.67 9.55 -1.61
C ALA A 149 -6.81 8.61 -1.19
N ALA A 150 -8.03 9.13 -1.09
CA ALA A 150 -9.18 8.44 -0.52
C ALA A 150 -9.32 6.98 -0.98
N THR A 151 -9.34 6.75 -2.28
CA THR A 151 -9.52 5.42 -2.88
C THR A 151 -8.27 4.94 -3.61
N HIS A 152 -7.09 5.45 -3.24
CA HIS A 152 -5.83 5.15 -3.92
C HIS A 152 -5.91 5.46 -5.43
N ALA A 153 -6.56 6.58 -5.79
CA ALA A 153 -6.67 7.03 -7.16
C ALA A 153 -5.30 7.37 -7.76
N TYR A 154 -5.09 7.03 -9.03
CA TYR A 154 -3.85 7.37 -9.72
C TYR A 154 -3.81 8.87 -10.09
N LEU A 155 -3.37 9.67 -9.12
CA LEU A 155 -3.46 11.14 -9.13
C LEU A 155 -2.88 11.83 -10.37
N PRO A 156 -1.79 11.36 -11.01
CA PRO A 156 -1.24 12.02 -12.20
C PRO A 156 -2.22 12.11 -13.38
N LEU A 157 -3.17 11.18 -13.49
CA LEU A 157 -4.09 11.11 -14.63
C LEU A 157 -5.50 11.62 -14.33
N ILE A 158 -5.78 12.03 -13.09
CA ILE A 158 -7.02 12.71 -12.73
C ILE A 158 -7.10 14.04 -13.50
N SER A 159 -8.18 14.22 -14.26
CA SER A 159 -8.26 15.31 -15.26
C SER A 159 -8.68 16.64 -14.63
N ARG A 160 -9.55 16.60 -13.62
CA ARG A 160 -10.08 17.80 -12.95
C ARG A 160 -9.41 18.11 -11.62
N ARG A 161 -9.13 19.40 -11.39
CA ARG A 161 -8.59 19.91 -10.12
C ARG A 161 -9.53 19.65 -8.94
N SER A 162 -10.84 19.73 -9.16
CA SER A 162 -11.87 19.43 -8.15
C SER A 162 -11.83 17.97 -7.71
N SER A 163 -11.76 17.02 -8.65
CA SER A 163 -11.63 15.59 -8.37
C SER A 163 -10.32 15.24 -7.66
N LEU A 164 -9.20 15.85 -8.09
CA LEU A 164 -7.91 15.70 -7.44
C LEU A 164 -7.94 16.21 -6.00
N HIS A 165 -8.54 17.39 -5.80
CA HIS A 165 -8.77 17.95 -4.47
C HIS A 165 -9.65 17.02 -3.62
N ALA A 166 -10.77 16.52 -4.18
CA ALA A 166 -11.69 15.65 -3.46
C ALA A 166 -11.00 14.35 -3.00
N GLN A 167 -10.18 13.73 -3.84
CA GLN A 167 -9.39 12.54 -3.48
C GLN A 167 -8.43 12.79 -2.32
N ILE A 168 -7.68 13.90 -2.36
CA ILE A 168 -6.73 14.24 -1.29
C ILE A 168 -7.50 14.64 -0.02
N HIS A 169 -8.49 15.50 -0.14
CA HIS A 169 -9.24 16.03 1.00
C HIS A 169 -10.02 14.95 1.73
N ALA A 170 -10.77 14.10 1.02
CA ALA A 170 -11.51 12.99 1.60
C ALA A 170 -10.57 12.01 2.33
N GLY A 171 -9.38 11.74 1.76
CA GLY A 171 -8.39 10.90 2.40
C GLY A 171 -7.83 11.47 3.69
N LEU A 172 -7.53 12.78 3.71
CA LEU A 172 -7.05 13.48 4.90
C LEU A 172 -8.12 13.61 5.98
N GLN A 173 -9.38 13.85 5.60
CA GLN A 173 -10.50 13.91 6.53
C GLN A 173 -10.79 12.55 7.16
N SER A 174 -10.81 11.47 6.36
CA SER A 174 -10.93 10.11 6.87
C SER A 174 -9.82 9.79 7.87
N TYR A 175 -8.57 10.14 7.55
CA TYR A 175 -7.45 10.03 8.48
C TYR A 175 -7.69 10.81 9.78
N GLU A 176 -8.05 12.09 9.70
CA GLU A 176 -8.25 12.96 10.87
C GLU A 176 -9.37 12.43 11.77
N ARG A 177 -10.46 11.91 11.17
CA ARG A 177 -11.57 11.28 11.89
C ARG A 177 -11.15 10.01 12.63
N LEU A 178 -10.35 9.16 12.00
CA LEU A 178 -9.94 7.86 12.57
C LEU A 178 -8.82 8.00 13.61
N PHE A 179 -7.88 8.93 13.42
CA PHE A 179 -6.70 9.09 14.30
C PHE A 179 -6.77 10.30 15.23
N GLY A 180 -7.75 11.20 15.06
CA GLY A 180 -7.95 12.38 15.90
C GLY A 180 -6.86 13.46 15.74
N ARG A 181 -6.09 13.43 14.64
CA ARG A 181 -5.03 14.40 14.32
C ARG A 181 -4.81 14.49 12.82
N ARG A 182 -4.22 15.59 12.36
CA ARG A 182 -3.83 15.74 10.95
C ARG A 182 -2.53 14.98 10.65
N PRO A 183 -2.42 14.36 9.46
CA PRO A 183 -1.20 13.70 9.04
C PRO A 183 -0.16 14.73 8.58
N THR A 184 1.12 14.47 8.84
CA THR A 184 2.23 15.31 8.39
C THR A 184 2.88 14.81 7.11
N SER A 185 2.69 13.54 6.77
CA SER A 185 3.24 12.90 5.58
C SER A 185 2.15 12.29 4.71
N PHE A 186 2.45 12.16 3.42
CA PHE A 186 1.50 11.64 2.43
C PHE A 186 2.19 10.67 1.45
N MET A 187 1.63 9.47 1.33
CA MET A 187 2.02 8.49 0.33
C MET A 187 1.20 8.71 -0.94
N LEU A 188 1.86 9.22 -1.98
CA LEU A 188 1.27 9.28 -3.31
C LEU A 188 0.96 7.85 -3.79
N PRO A 189 -0.28 7.56 -4.22
CA PRO A 189 -0.61 6.28 -4.84
C PRO A 189 0.41 5.94 -5.92
N ASP A 190 1.01 4.75 -5.80
CA ASP A 190 1.98 4.23 -6.76
C ASP A 190 3.23 5.09 -7.02
N HIS A 191 3.60 5.95 -6.06
CA HIS A 191 4.59 7.02 -6.27
C HIS A 191 4.29 7.90 -7.49
N GLY A 192 3.04 7.91 -7.95
CA GLY A 192 2.58 8.64 -9.11
C GLY A 192 2.63 10.13 -8.87
N TYR A 193 3.55 10.81 -9.55
CA TYR A 193 3.77 12.23 -9.44
C TYR A 193 3.62 12.94 -10.79
N ARG A 194 2.92 14.08 -10.78
CA ARG A 194 2.99 15.13 -11.80
C ARG A 194 3.11 16.48 -11.10
N LEU A 195 3.63 17.48 -11.83
CA LEU A 195 3.76 18.85 -11.33
C LEU A 195 2.40 19.42 -10.88
N GLY A 196 2.41 20.15 -9.76
CA GLY A 196 1.26 20.77 -9.12
C GLY A 196 0.62 19.94 -8.00
N LEU A 197 0.99 18.66 -7.85
CA LEU A 197 0.52 17.84 -6.71
C LEU A 197 1.10 18.34 -5.39
N GLU A 198 2.35 18.77 -5.39
CA GLU A 198 3.07 19.36 -4.26
C GLU A 198 2.35 20.58 -3.69
N ASP A 199 1.74 21.41 -4.55
CA ASP A 199 1.02 22.60 -4.13
C ASP A 199 -0.31 22.23 -3.48
N GLU A 200 -1.01 21.25 -4.04
CA GLU A 200 -2.25 20.76 -3.45
C GLU A 200 -1.99 20.11 -2.09
N LEU A 201 -0.97 19.26 -1.99
CA LEU A 201 -0.57 18.67 -0.71
C LEU A 201 -0.18 19.73 0.33
N ALA A 202 0.61 20.73 -0.07
CA ALA A 202 1.02 21.83 0.82
C ALA A 202 -0.18 22.65 1.32
N ARG A 203 -1.21 22.89 0.49
CA ARG A 203 -2.45 23.59 0.91
C ARG A 203 -3.20 22.86 2.03
N HIS A 204 -3.06 21.53 2.09
CA HIS A 204 -3.65 20.72 3.17
C HIS A 204 -2.72 20.55 4.38
N GLY A 205 -1.54 21.16 4.38
CA GLY A 205 -0.59 21.10 5.50
C GLY A 205 0.29 19.86 5.51
N VAL A 206 0.36 19.09 4.42
CA VAL A 206 1.32 17.99 4.27
C VAL A 206 2.73 18.56 4.21
N GLN A 207 3.62 18.01 5.03
CA GLN A 207 5.01 18.46 5.17
C GLN A 207 5.95 17.65 4.28
N VAL A 208 5.67 16.37 4.03
CA VAL A 208 6.53 15.49 3.21
C VAL A 208 5.74 14.46 2.42
N PHE A 209 6.17 14.18 1.20
CA PHE A 209 5.67 13.08 0.38
C PHE A 209 6.81 12.31 -0.30
N PHE A 210 6.45 11.19 -0.94
CA PHE A 210 7.42 10.18 -1.41
C PHE A 210 7.32 9.92 -2.90
N VAL A 211 8.46 9.85 -3.59
CA VAL A 211 8.55 9.55 -5.03
C VAL A 211 9.64 8.53 -5.34
N GLU A 212 9.63 7.99 -6.56
CA GLU A 212 10.69 7.13 -7.04
C GLU A 212 12.04 7.85 -7.16
N GLY A 213 13.13 7.09 -7.06
CA GLY A 213 14.48 7.64 -7.11
C GLY A 213 14.82 8.33 -8.44
N HIS A 214 14.30 7.83 -9.57
CA HIS A 214 14.52 8.42 -10.90
C HIS A 214 13.81 9.77 -11.05
N ALA A 215 12.72 10.01 -10.30
CA ALA A 215 12.06 11.31 -10.24
C ALA A 215 13.00 12.44 -9.78
N VAL A 216 14.00 12.10 -8.95
CA VAL A 216 15.01 13.00 -8.37
C VAL A 216 16.33 12.95 -9.11
N ARG A 217 16.82 11.76 -9.50
CA ARG A 217 18.15 11.61 -10.11
C ARG A 217 18.17 11.61 -11.63
N GLY A 218 17.02 11.47 -12.29
CA GLY A 218 17.04 11.09 -13.71
C GLY A 218 17.64 9.69 -13.89
N GLY A 219 18.08 9.37 -15.11
CA GLY A 219 18.58 8.05 -15.47
C GLY A 219 17.47 7.01 -15.63
N ASP A 220 17.88 5.75 -15.83
CA ASP A 220 16.93 4.67 -16.08
C ASP A 220 16.05 4.39 -14.85
N PRO A 221 14.74 4.15 -15.03
CA PRO A 221 13.89 3.58 -14.00
C PRO A 221 14.44 2.25 -13.51
N THR A 222 14.02 1.84 -12.32
CA THR A 222 14.60 0.66 -11.67
C THR A 222 13.57 -0.26 -11.03
N GLY A 223 13.92 -1.52 -10.79
CA GLY A 223 13.01 -2.50 -10.14
C GLY A 223 11.78 -2.80 -11.00
N ALA A 224 10.58 -2.80 -10.42
CA ALA A 224 9.34 -3.04 -11.17
C ALA A 224 9.16 -2.08 -12.36
N ALA A 225 9.77 -0.89 -12.30
CA ALA A 225 9.71 0.11 -13.36
C ALA A 225 10.63 -0.18 -14.57
N THR A 226 11.56 -1.15 -14.50
CA THR A 226 12.41 -1.53 -15.66
C THR A 226 11.69 -2.41 -16.67
N GLY A 227 10.59 -3.05 -16.27
CA GLY A 227 10.00 -4.15 -17.01
C GLY A 227 9.18 -3.72 -18.23
N GLU A 228 9.34 -4.46 -19.33
CA GLU A 228 8.38 -4.57 -20.44
C GLU A 228 7.29 -5.61 -20.18
N VAL A 229 7.40 -6.33 -19.06
CA VAL A 229 6.56 -7.45 -18.70
C VAL A 229 5.69 -7.04 -17.52
N LEU A 230 4.40 -6.92 -17.76
CA LEU A 230 3.40 -6.74 -16.71
C LEU A 230 2.81 -8.10 -16.36
N GLY A 231 2.78 -8.37 -15.07
CA GLY A 231 2.23 -9.60 -14.52
C GLY A 231 2.53 -9.70 -13.04
N GLY A 232 1.52 -9.99 -12.24
CA GLY A 232 1.70 -10.45 -10.87
C GLY A 232 2.64 -11.65 -10.82
N LEU A 233 3.32 -11.84 -9.70
CA LEU A 233 4.00 -13.11 -9.40
C LEU A 233 2.96 -14.25 -9.58
N GLY A 234 3.13 -15.08 -10.62
CA GLY A 234 2.23 -16.20 -10.95
C GLY A 234 1.11 -15.93 -11.98
N ALA A 235 0.97 -14.70 -12.50
CA ALA A 235 0.05 -14.40 -13.61
C ALA A 235 0.70 -14.68 -14.98
N VAL A 236 -0.11 -14.82 -16.04
CA VAL A 236 0.41 -14.87 -17.42
C VAL A 236 1.08 -13.55 -17.73
N LYS A 237 2.42 -13.55 -17.68
CA LYS A 237 3.28 -12.41 -18.00
C LYS A 237 2.96 -11.92 -19.42
N ARG A 238 2.43 -10.70 -19.54
CA ARG A 238 2.15 -10.05 -20.83
C ARG A 238 3.30 -9.13 -21.18
N GLN A 239 3.83 -9.31 -22.38
CA GLN A 239 4.85 -8.42 -22.92
C GLN A 239 4.16 -7.26 -23.65
N TYR A 240 4.41 -6.05 -23.16
CA TYR A 240 3.91 -4.84 -23.80
C TYR A 240 5.08 -4.05 -24.40
N ALA A 241 4.86 -3.45 -25.56
CA ALA A 241 5.76 -2.42 -26.06
C ALA A 241 5.49 -1.12 -25.29
N VAL A 242 6.23 -0.89 -24.21
CA VAL A 242 6.14 0.35 -23.42
C VAL A 242 6.74 1.49 -24.23
N GLY A 243 5.87 2.29 -24.87
CA GLY A 243 6.26 3.40 -25.77
C GLY A 243 6.68 4.67 -25.03
N ASP A 244 5.96 5.05 -23.97
CA ASP A 244 6.28 6.23 -23.14
C ASP A 244 7.12 5.82 -21.92
N ARG A 245 8.42 5.67 -22.13
CA ARG A 245 9.38 5.41 -21.05
C ARG A 245 9.91 6.70 -20.49
N PHE A 246 10.20 6.68 -19.19
CA PHE A 246 10.98 7.71 -18.55
C PHE A 246 12.34 7.81 -19.23
N PHE A 247 12.63 9.01 -19.72
CA PHE A 247 13.92 9.35 -20.29
C PHE A 247 14.31 10.74 -19.76
N ALA A 248 15.36 10.78 -18.96
CA ALA A 248 15.99 12.01 -18.52
C ALA A 248 17.47 11.72 -18.25
N ASP A 249 18.34 12.67 -18.62
CA ASP A 249 19.76 12.57 -18.31
C ASP A 249 19.98 12.45 -16.81
N LEU A 250 21.04 11.73 -16.43
CA LEU A 250 21.44 11.61 -15.04
C LEU A 250 21.80 13.00 -14.48
N ARG A 251 21.18 13.37 -13.36
CA ARG A 251 21.40 14.64 -12.66
C ARG A 251 22.39 14.41 -11.54
N ASP A 252 23.67 14.40 -11.87
CA ASP A 252 24.77 14.08 -10.94
C ASP A 252 24.83 14.98 -9.69
N SER A 253 24.27 16.20 -9.78
CA SER A 253 24.16 17.12 -8.64
C SER A 253 23.03 16.78 -7.66
N LEU A 254 22.12 15.88 -8.03
CA LEU A 254 20.97 15.49 -7.22
C LEU A 254 21.14 14.08 -6.67
N SER A 255 20.62 13.85 -5.46
CA SER A 255 20.80 12.61 -4.74
C SER A 255 19.55 12.28 -3.92
N THR A 256 19.16 11.01 -3.91
CA THR A 256 18.09 10.52 -3.00
C THR A 256 18.52 10.47 -1.53
N ARG A 257 19.66 11.10 -1.19
CA ARG A 257 20.15 11.28 0.18
C ARG A 257 19.72 12.59 0.82
N TYR A 258 19.13 13.48 0.05
CA TYR A 258 18.61 14.76 0.54
C TYR A 258 17.10 14.83 0.37
N ALA A 259 16.46 15.63 1.23
CA ALA A 259 15.11 16.12 1.01
C ALA A 259 15.18 17.35 0.09
N TYR A 260 14.16 17.55 -0.73
CA TYR A 260 14.03 18.71 -1.60
C TYR A 260 12.67 19.37 -1.45
N THR A 261 12.54 20.63 -1.86
CA THR A 261 11.24 21.25 -2.18
C THR A 261 11.07 21.35 -3.69
N ILE A 262 9.88 21.73 -4.14
CA ILE A 262 9.54 21.85 -5.56
C ILE A 262 8.98 23.25 -5.79
N GLY A 263 9.64 24.04 -6.65
CA GLY A 263 9.29 25.43 -6.85
C GLY A 263 9.18 26.20 -5.53
N SER A 264 7.99 26.78 -5.30
CA SER A 264 7.65 27.51 -4.07
C SER A 264 6.86 26.69 -3.05
N SER A 265 6.58 25.41 -3.33
CA SER A 265 5.82 24.56 -2.41
C SER A 265 6.58 24.35 -1.09
N SER A 266 5.86 24.39 0.02
CA SER A 266 6.42 24.10 1.35
C SER A 266 6.48 22.60 1.66
N ALA A 267 5.89 21.74 0.81
CA ALA A 267 5.97 20.30 0.98
C ALA A 267 7.34 19.79 0.52
N ALA A 268 8.03 19.06 1.39
CA ALA A 268 9.26 18.38 1.06
C ALA A 268 8.98 17.08 0.28
N VAL A 269 9.95 16.64 -0.51
CA VAL A 269 9.93 15.37 -1.21
C VAL A 269 11.15 14.53 -0.84
N LEU A 270 10.91 13.24 -0.58
CA LEU A 270 11.94 12.22 -0.40
C LEU A 270 11.90 11.23 -1.55
N GLY A 271 13.05 11.04 -2.20
CA GLY A 271 13.22 10.06 -3.27
C GLY A 271 13.62 8.68 -2.73
N ARG A 272 13.01 7.62 -3.25
CA ARG A 272 13.30 6.24 -2.84
C ARG A 272 14.75 5.84 -3.16
N SER A 273 15.42 5.21 -2.20
CA SER A 273 16.78 4.69 -2.35
C SER A 273 16.82 3.44 -3.21
N HIS A 274 17.17 3.59 -4.49
CA HIS A 274 17.23 2.48 -5.45
C HIS A 274 17.94 1.22 -4.93
N SER A 275 19.21 1.32 -4.50
CA SER A 275 20.02 0.16 -4.13
C SER A 275 19.40 -0.66 -2.97
N ALA A 276 18.98 0.03 -1.91
CA ALA A 276 18.36 -0.59 -0.74
C ALA A 276 16.98 -1.17 -1.08
N SER A 277 16.16 -0.49 -1.89
CA SER A 277 14.87 -1.01 -2.32
C SER A 277 15.00 -2.26 -3.20
N TYR A 278 15.95 -2.26 -4.13
CA TYR A 278 16.17 -3.39 -5.03
C TYR A 278 16.63 -4.65 -4.29
N GLN A 279 17.36 -4.51 -3.18
CA GLN A 279 17.82 -5.65 -2.39
C GLN A 279 16.66 -6.46 -1.75
N VAL A 280 15.50 -5.85 -1.55
CA VAL A 280 14.31 -6.52 -1.01
C VAL A 280 13.32 -6.86 -2.13
N TRP A 281 13.10 -5.94 -3.08
CA TRP A 281 12.03 -6.04 -4.09
C TRP A 281 12.52 -6.49 -5.49
N GLY A 282 13.81 -6.72 -5.68
CA GLY A 282 14.37 -7.13 -6.97
C GLY A 282 14.01 -8.57 -7.32
N GLU A 283 13.52 -8.81 -8.56
CA GLU A 283 13.12 -10.15 -9.03
C GLU A 283 14.29 -11.16 -9.01
N THR A 284 15.53 -10.69 -9.21
CA THR A 284 16.69 -11.57 -9.41
C THR A 284 17.56 -11.75 -8.17
N LEU A 285 17.63 -10.71 -7.32
CA LEU A 285 18.52 -10.58 -6.17
C LEU A 285 17.79 -10.26 -4.85
N GLY A 286 16.47 -10.12 -4.88
CA GLY A 286 15.65 -9.84 -3.71
C GLY A 286 15.62 -11.01 -2.74
N TYR A 287 15.70 -10.73 -1.44
CA TYR A 287 15.62 -11.75 -0.39
C TYR A 287 14.41 -12.70 -0.50
N PRO A 288 13.19 -12.24 -0.86
CA PRO A 288 12.02 -13.13 -0.95
C PRO A 288 12.18 -14.31 -1.91
N GLY A 289 13.14 -14.23 -2.86
CA GLY A 289 13.45 -15.31 -3.80
C GLY A 289 14.41 -16.38 -3.28
N ASP A 290 14.85 -16.32 -2.02
CA ASP A 290 15.72 -17.35 -1.42
C ASP A 290 15.02 -18.73 -1.43
N PHE A 291 15.81 -19.77 -1.68
CA PHE A 291 15.29 -21.12 -1.92
C PHE A 291 14.76 -21.79 -0.67
N ASP A 292 15.10 -21.28 0.52
CA ASP A 292 14.65 -21.82 1.81
C ASP A 292 13.36 -21.15 2.32
N TYR A 293 12.94 -20.04 1.71
CA TYR A 293 11.70 -19.34 2.04
C TYR A 293 10.46 -20.02 1.47
N ARG A 294 9.31 -19.82 2.15
CA ARG A 294 8.03 -20.40 1.79
C ARG A 294 7.56 -19.89 0.42
N ASP A 295 7.12 -20.82 -0.42
CA ASP A 295 6.60 -20.52 -1.74
C ASP A 295 5.18 -19.98 -1.68
N PHE A 296 4.97 -18.79 -2.25
CA PHE A 296 3.67 -18.14 -2.32
C PHE A 296 2.72 -18.74 -3.38
N HIS A 297 3.24 -19.39 -4.42
CA HIS A 297 2.42 -19.88 -5.53
C HIS A 297 1.91 -21.30 -5.30
N ARG A 298 2.73 -22.14 -4.68
CA ARG A 298 2.40 -23.54 -4.45
C ARG A 298 1.51 -23.70 -3.22
N LYS A 299 0.24 -24.00 -3.48
CA LYS A 299 -0.79 -24.28 -2.49
C LYS A 299 -1.21 -25.75 -2.55
N ALA A 300 -1.61 -26.30 -1.40
CA ALA A 300 -2.21 -27.63 -1.34
C ALA A 300 -3.51 -27.66 -2.15
N GLY A 301 -3.78 -28.78 -2.83
CA GLY A 301 -4.90 -28.87 -3.77
C GLY A 301 -6.27 -28.69 -3.12
N THR A 302 -6.43 -29.18 -1.88
CA THR A 302 -7.67 -29.19 -1.12
C THR A 302 -7.79 -27.96 -0.21
N SER A 303 -6.90 -27.84 0.78
CA SER A 303 -6.96 -26.80 1.81
C SER A 303 -6.48 -25.43 1.34
N ARG A 304 -5.76 -25.37 0.21
CA ARG A 304 -5.09 -24.18 -0.32
C ARG A 304 -4.00 -23.60 0.59
N LEU A 305 -3.55 -24.36 1.60
CA LEU A 305 -2.47 -23.99 2.52
C LEU A 305 -1.07 -24.16 1.89
N HIS A 306 -0.04 -23.53 2.49
CA HIS A 306 1.31 -23.46 1.93
C HIS A 306 2.32 -24.37 2.64
N TYR A 307 2.85 -25.39 1.94
CA TYR A 307 3.75 -26.39 2.53
C TYR A 307 5.12 -26.53 1.84
N TRP A 308 5.41 -25.67 0.87
CA TRP A 308 6.61 -25.79 0.04
C TRP A 308 7.46 -24.55 0.12
N ARG A 309 8.76 -24.71 -0.17
CA ARG A 309 9.72 -23.62 -0.32
C ARG A 309 9.98 -23.31 -1.78
N VAL A 310 10.53 -22.13 -2.05
CA VAL A 310 10.85 -21.67 -3.42
C VAL A 310 11.73 -22.69 -4.16
N THR A 311 12.64 -23.37 -3.45
CA THR A 311 13.48 -24.49 -3.92
C THR A 311 14.54 -24.13 -4.97
N GLY A 312 14.21 -23.31 -5.96
CA GLY A 312 15.12 -22.87 -7.01
C GLY A 312 14.41 -22.08 -8.11
N LYS A 313 15.16 -21.22 -8.83
CA LYS A 313 14.61 -20.26 -9.82
C LYS A 313 13.76 -20.88 -10.93
N ASN A 314 14.03 -22.13 -11.33
CA ASN A 314 13.34 -22.81 -12.43
C ASN A 314 12.77 -24.17 -12.00
N VAL A 315 12.46 -24.33 -10.72
CA VAL A 315 11.88 -25.57 -10.19
C VAL A 315 10.37 -25.51 -10.39
N GLY A 316 9.84 -26.41 -11.20
CA GLY A 316 8.39 -26.49 -11.45
C GLY A 316 7.63 -26.88 -10.19
N ASP A 317 6.34 -26.54 -10.11
CA ASP A 317 5.55 -26.73 -8.90
C ASP A 317 5.60 -28.16 -8.37
N ALA A 318 5.55 -29.19 -9.23
CA ALA A 318 5.63 -30.59 -8.79
C ALA A 318 6.97 -30.98 -8.13
N GLN A 319 8.04 -30.23 -8.42
CA GLN A 319 9.41 -30.51 -7.98
C GLN A 319 9.85 -29.67 -6.77
N LYS A 320 9.02 -28.73 -6.30
CA LYS A 320 9.37 -27.96 -5.10
C LYS A 320 9.44 -28.88 -3.88
N ASP A 321 10.39 -28.58 -3.02
CA ASP A 321 10.64 -29.31 -1.80
C ASP A 321 9.81 -28.72 -0.65
N TYR A 322 9.69 -29.45 0.45
CA TYR A 322 8.89 -29.01 1.57
C TYR A 322 9.54 -27.81 2.28
N TYR A 323 8.70 -26.97 2.87
CA TYR A 323 9.15 -25.82 3.65
C TYR A 323 9.75 -26.28 4.98
N HIS A 324 10.86 -25.66 5.40
CA HIS A 324 11.54 -25.94 6.66
C HIS A 324 11.69 -24.62 7.44
N PRO A 325 10.83 -24.34 8.44
CA PRO A 325 10.89 -23.10 9.21
C PRO A 325 12.27 -22.81 9.82
N ASP A 326 12.99 -23.86 10.26
CA ASP A 326 14.33 -23.73 10.82
C ASP A 326 15.39 -23.32 9.79
N TRP A 327 15.23 -23.68 8.51
CA TRP A 327 16.18 -23.25 7.48
C TRP A 327 15.94 -21.79 7.11
N ALA A 328 14.66 -21.43 6.99
CA ALA A 328 14.22 -20.08 6.75
C ALA A 328 14.70 -19.13 7.86
N SER A 329 14.69 -19.54 9.14
CA SER A 329 15.16 -18.70 10.25
C SER A 329 16.65 -18.32 10.14
N TYR A 330 17.53 -19.21 9.69
CA TYR A 330 18.93 -18.87 9.43
C TYR A 330 19.07 -17.83 8.30
N LYS A 331 18.23 -17.93 7.26
CA LYS A 331 18.21 -16.95 6.16
C LYS A 331 17.71 -15.59 6.59
N ILE A 332 16.73 -15.55 7.49
CA ILE A 332 16.21 -14.33 8.08
C ILE A 332 17.35 -13.53 8.74
N GLU A 333 18.16 -14.18 9.59
CA GLU A 333 19.31 -13.54 10.24
C GLU A 333 20.34 -13.01 9.24
N GLN A 334 20.76 -13.86 8.29
CA GLN A 334 21.74 -13.48 7.28
C GLN A 334 21.27 -12.29 6.43
N HIS A 335 20.01 -12.29 6.03
CA HIS A 335 19.44 -11.24 5.19
C HIS A 335 19.20 -9.95 5.97
N ALA A 336 18.80 -10.02 7.23
CA ALA A 336 18.64 -8.85 8.10
C ALA A 336 19.99 -8.17 8.36
N GLU A 337 21.03 -8.97 8.64
CA GLU A 337 22.40 -8.48 8.83
C GLU A 337 22.97 -7.85 7.57
N HIS A 338 22.81 -8.51 6.42
CA HIS A 338 23.23 -7.94 5.15
C HIS A 338 22.56 -6.60 4.88
N PHE A 339 21.25 -6.50 5.13
CA PHE A 339 20.51 -5.26 4.89
C PHE A 339 20.98 -4.14 5.83
N ALA A 340 21.13 -4.42 7.13
CA ALA A 340 21.59 -3.43 8.10
C ALA A 340 22.99 -2.90 7.76
N HIS A 341 23.92 -3.78 7.38
CA HIS A 341 25.25 -3.38 6.90
C HIS A 341 25.18 -2.53 5.64
N MET A 342 24.35 -2.90 4.66
CA MET A 342 24.16 -2.13 3.44
C MET A 342 23.66 -0.70 3.74
N ILE A 343 22.69 -0.53 4.65
CA ILE A 343 22.22 0.79 5.05
C ILE A 343 23.34 1.61 5.69
N GLY A 344 24.11 1.00 6.60
CA GLY A 344 25.27 1.64 7.22
C GLY A 344 26.32 2.07 6.19
N ASP A 345 26.63 1.24 5.21
CA ASP A 345 27.59 1.55 4.14
C ASP A 345 27.13 2.69 3.24
N LEU A 346 25.83 2.74 2.92
CA LEU A 346 25.26 3.82 2.13
C LEU A 346 25.34 5.17 2.85
N LEU A 347 25.09 5.20 4.16
CA LEU A 347 25.18 6.41 4.98
C LEU A 347 26.62 6.83 5.22
N ARG A 348 27.50 5.91 5.66
CA ARG A 348 28.93 6.19 5.87
C ARG A 348 29.61 6.64 4.58
N GLY A 349 29.32 5.98 3.47
CA GLY A 349 29.87 6.36 2.17
C GLY A 349 29.39 7.74 1.70
N HIS A 350 28.16 8.14 2.02
CA HIS A 350 27.68 9.50 1.77
C HIS A 350 28.41 10.52 2.63
N TYR A 351 28.46 10.28 3.95
CA TYR A 351 29.13 11.14 4.93
C TYR A 351 30.61 11.35 4.61
N GLN A 352 31.33 10.29 4.24
CA GLN A 352 32.75 10.38 3.85
C GLN A 352 32.99 11.24 2.60
N ARG A 353 32.03 11.29 1.66
CA ARG A 353 32.16 12.07 0.42
C ARG A 353 31.79 13.53 0.58
N HIS A 354 30.80 13.85 1.41
CA HIS A 354 30.20 15.18 1.48
C HIS A 354 30.43 15.89 2.83
N SER A 355 30.90 15.16 3.84
CA SER A 355 31.09 15.64 5.23
C SER A 355 29.80 16.15 5.90
N ASP A 356 28.63 15.78 5.37
CA ASP A 356 27.31 15.97 5.95
C ASP A 356 26.54 14.64 6.01
N GLY A 357 25.54 14.58 6.89
CA GLY A 357 24.67 13.41 6.99
C GLY A 357 23.58 13.42 5.92
N GLY A 358 23.06 12.25 5.57
CA GLY A 358 21.97 12.10 4.60
C GLY A 358 20.92 11.10 5.03
N ILE A 359 19.87 10.97 4.22
CA ILE A 359 18.72 10.08 4.46
C ILE A 359 18.80 8.86 3.52
N VAL A 360 18.62 7.66 4.06
CA VAL A 360 18.26 6.48 3.26
C VAL A 360 16.79 6.20 3.49
N MET A 361 15.96 6.64 2.54
CA MET A 361 14.53 6.34 2.53
C MET A 361 14.27 5.11 1.65
N VAL A 362 13.53 4.15 2.16
CA VAL A 362 12.99 3.02 1.39
C VAL A 362 11.49 2.90 1.63
N SER A 363 10.75 2.52 0.59
CA SER A 363 9.32 2.21 0.68
C SER A 363 9.01 0.84 0.12
N TYR A 364 8.07 0.13 0.75
CA TYR A 364 7.61 -1.19 0.33
C TYR A 364 6.11 -1.36 0.59
N PRO A 365 5.39 -2.17 -0.22
CA PRO A 365 4.05 -2.62 0.13
C PRO A 365 4.08 -3.41 1.44
N MET A 366 3.12 -3.19 2.34
CA MET A 366 3.01 -3.96 3.58
C MET A 366 2.75 -5.43 3.29
N GLU A 367 1.93 -5.72 2.28
CA GLU A 367 1.52 -7.05 1.85
C GLU A 367 2.70 -7.90 1.34
N LEU A 368 3.87 -7.27 1.12
CA LEU A 368 5.10 -8.03 0.96
C LEU A 368 5.39 -8.86 2.22
N PHE A 369 5.35 -8.24 3.38
CA PHE A 369 5.81 -8.84 4.63
C PHE A 369 4.72 -9.70 5.24
N GLY A 370 5.00 -11.00 5.34
CA GLY A 370 4.14 -12.03 5.91
C GLY A 370 3.17 -12.65 4.90
N TRP A 371 2.60 -11.87 3.98
CA TRP A 371 1.66 -12.40 2.99
C TRP A 371 2.37 -12.93 1.73
N ARG A 372 2.99 -12.06 0.91
CA ARG A 372 3.73 -12.50 -0.30
C ARG A 372 5.08 -13.14 0.04
N TRP A 373 5.79 -12.61 1.03
CA TRP A 373 7.00 -13.16 1.61
C TRP A 373 6.73 -13.53 3.07
N HIS A 374 6.52 -14.83 3.32
CA HIS A 374 6.07 -15.36 4.61
C HIS A 374 6.93 -14.93 5.79
N GLU A 375 8.24 -14.95 5.60
CA GLU A 375 9.24 -14.64 6.62
C GLU A 375 9.48 -13.13 6.79
N GLY A 376 8.85 -12.31 5.95
CA GLY A 376 9.15 -10.89 5.85
C GLY A 376 8.95 -10.11 7.14
N VAL A 377 7.95 -10.45 7.97
CA VAL A 377 7.74 -9.79 9.27
C VAL A 377 8.88 -10.12 10.25
N SER A 378 9.31 -11.37 10.30
CA SER A 378 10.43 -11.80 11.15
C SER A 378 11.76 -11.22 10.68
N TRP A 379 11.98 -11.12 9.37
CA TRP A 379 13.12 -10.38 8.81
C TRP A 379 13.06 -8.90 9.16
N LEU A 380 11.89 -8.29 9.08
CA LEU A 380 11.73 -6.87 9.39
C LEU A 380 12.06 -6.61 10.86
N ASP A 381 11.57 -7.42 11.80
CA ASP A 381 11.91 -7.33 13.23
C ASP A 381 13.43 -7.30 13.44
N GLN A 382 14.13 -8.29 12.87
CA GLN A 382 15.57 -8.40 13.02
C GLN A 382 16.31 -7.23 12.33
N ALA A 383 15.89 -6.83 11.14
CA ALA A 383 16.49 -5.71 10.43
C ALA A 383 16.32 -4.39 11.19
N LEU A 384 15.12 -4.13 11.75
CA LEU A 384 14.85 -2.94 12.57
C LEU A 384 15.71 -2.93 13.83
N ARG A 385 15.88 -4.08 14.50
CA ARG A 385 16.76 -4.19 15.68
C ARG A 385 18.21 -3.92 15.31
N GLN A 386 18.73 -4.57 14.28
CA GLN A 386 20.12 -4.42 13.88
C GLN A 386 20.45 -2.99 13.41
N ILE A 387 19.53 -2.35 12.68
CA ILE A 387 19.69 -0.95 12.27
C ILE A 387 19.58 -0.02 13.49
N GLY A 388 18.58 -0.22 14.35
CA GLY A 388 18.31 0.66 15.49
C GLY A 388 19.41 0.62 16.57
N TYR A 389 20.07 -0.52 16.76
CA TYR A 389 21.21 -0.64 17.67
C TYR A 389 22.54 -0.16 17.07
N ASN A 390 22.58 0.15 15.77
CA ASN A 390 23.76 0.72 15.14
C ASN A 390 23.84 2.23 15.42
N HIS A 391 24.81 2.65 16.24
CA HIS A 391 25.01 4.05 16.62
C HIS A 391 25.35 5.00 15.46
N ASP A 392 25.76 4.48 14.30
CA ASP A 392 26.02 5.29 13.10
C ASP A 392 24.72 5.67 12.38
N ILE A 393 23.59 5.03 12.69
CA ILE A 393 22.33 5.18 11.98
C ILE A 393 21.27 5.70 12.94
N GLN A 394 20.63 6.81 12.60
CA GLN A 394 19.43 7.26 13.29
C GLN A 394 18.19 6.76 12.55
N MET A 395 17.41 5.87 13.15
CA MET A 395 16.10 5.53 12.61
C MET A 395 15.14 6.70 12.84
N THR A 396 14.36 7.05 11.80
CA THR A 396 13.46 8.21 11.85
C THR A 396 12.12 7.89 11.20
N THR A 397 11.07 8.56 11.65
CA THR A 397 9.88 8.75 10.80
C THR A 397 10.19 9.72 9.66
N ALA A 398 9.30 9.83 8.67
CA ALA A 398 9.49 10.73 7.54
C ALA A 398 9.54 12.21 7.96
N ALA A 399 8.63 12.64 8.84
CA ALA A 399 8.62 14.00 9.36
C ALA A 399 9.84 14.29 10.24
N GLU A 400 10.34 13.29 10.99
CA GLU A 400 11.61 13.43 11.72
C GLU A 400 12.80 13.58 10.78
N ALA A 401 12.85 12.81 9.69
CA ALA A 401 13.93 12.85 8.71
C ALA A 401 14.10 14.26 8.12
N ILE A 402 13.00 14.89 7.68
CA ILE A 402 13.05 16.25 7.11
C ILE A 402 13.27 17.35 8.15
N ARG A 403 13.07 17.08 9.45
CA ARG A 403 13.46 18.02 10.52
C ARG A 403 14.95 17.95 10.81
N LEU A 404 15.52 16.75 10.76
CA LEU A 404 16.96 16.54 10.97
C LEU A 404 17.78 16.99 9.77
N PHE A 405 17.27 16.75 8.56
CA PHE A 405 17.90 17.11 7.29
C PHE A 405 16.90 17.95 6.46
N PRO A 406 16.67 19.22 6.82
CA PRO A 406 15.72 20.07 6.13
C PRO A 406 16.15 20.31 4.68
N PRO A 407 15.19 20.39 3.73
CA PRO A 407 15.50 20.67 2.35
C PRO A 407 16.14 22.07 2.22
N THR A 408 17.32 22.13 1.61
CA THR A 408 18.06 23.38 1.37
C THR A 408 17.96 23.86 -0.09
N GLN A 409 17.37 23.04 -0.95
CA GLN A 409 17.30 23.26 -2.39
C GLN A 409 15.90 22.92 -2.92
N ALA A 410 15.38 23.78 -3.78
CA ALA A 410 14.23 23.48 -4.63
C ALA A 410 14.70 22.84 -5.96
N ILE A 411 13.96 21.85 -6.45
CA ILE A 411 14.25 21.16 -7.71
C ILE A 411 13.02 21.11 -8.62
N ASP A 412 13.28 20.97 -9.92
CA ASP A 412 12.26 20.55 -10.88
C ASP A 412 12.13 19.02 -10.81
N LEU A 413 11.10 18.54 -10.12
CA LEU A 413 10.86 17.12 -9.97
C LEU A 413 10.24 16.55 -11.24
N LEU A 414 10.75 15.39 -11.69
CA LEU A 414 10.31 14.78 -12.93
C LEU A 414 9.03 13.96 -12.71
N GLU A 415 8.08 14.10 -13.63
CA GLU A 415 6.89 13.25 -13.70
C GLU A 415 7.30 11.78 -13.78
N SER A 416 6.70 10.98 -12.91
CA SER A 416 7.18 9.62 -12.64
C SER A 416 6.15 8.79 -11.89
N SER A 417 6.38 7.48 -11.88
CA SER A 417 5.80 6.56 -10.91
C SER A 417 6.69 5.33 -10.76
N TRP A 418 6.31 4.38 -9.90
CA TRP A 418 6.96 3.07 -9.81
C TRP A 418 6.47 2.04 -10.85
N GLY A 419 5.58 2.42 -11.76
CA GLY A 419 5.05 1.57 -12.83
C GLY A 419 6.06 1.31 -13.95
N ALA A 420 5.72 0.39 -14.86
CA ALA A 420 6.54 0.01 -16.00
C ALA A 420 6.97 1.23 -16.82
N GLY A 421 8.26 1.27 -17.17
CA GLY A 421 8.87 2.42 -17.83
C GLY A 421 9.07 3.64 -16.93
N GLY A 422 8.82 3.56 -15.62
CA GLY A 422 8.97 4.67 -14.67
C GLY A 422 7.95 5.81 -14.84
N ARG A 423 6.89 5.57 -15.61
CA ARG A 423 5.80 6.51 -15.94
C ARG A 423 4.44 5.85 -15.72
N HIS A 424 3.44 6.15 -16.54
CA HIS A 424 2.03 5.87 -16.26
C HIS A 424 1.51 4.58 -16.92
N PHE A 425 2.38 3.79 -17.56
CA PHE A 425 1.96 2.69 -18.43
C PHE A 425 1.08 1.63 -17.77
N ASN A 426 1.30 1.35 -16.47
CA ASN A 426 0.47 0.36 -15.75
C ASN A 426 -1.00 0.79 -15.64
N TRP A 427 -1.27 2.10 -15.61
CA TRP A 427 -2.61 2.64 -15.46
C TRP A 427 -3.17 3.20 -16.76
N ASN A 428 -2.32 3.55 -17.73
CA ASN A 428 -2.74 4.08 -19.02
C ASN A 428 -2.01 3.38 -20.17
N ASN A 429 -2.72 2.45 -20.79
CA ASN A 429 -2.29 1.71 -21.96
C ASN A 429 -3.52 1.31 -22.81
N ILE A 430 -3.29 0.55 -23.87
CA ILE A 430 -4.35 0.12 -24.80
C ILE A 430 -5.51 -0.64 -24.13
N ASP A 431 -5.26 -1.34 -23.02
CA ASP A 431 -6.30 -2.09 -22.29
C ASP A 431 -7.15 -1.21 -21.37
N THR A 432 -6.66 -0.03 -21.00
CA THR A 432 -7.19 0.80 -19.91
C THR A 432 -7.52 2.24 -20.32
N ALA A 433 -7.10 2.68 -21.52
CA ALA A 433 -7.32 4.04 -22.02
C ALA A 433 -8.81 4.46 -22.00
N TRP A 434 -9.71 3.55 -22.39
CA TRP A 434 -11.16 3.79 -22.39
C TRP A 434 -11.72 4.12 -21.00
N MET A 435 -11.08 3.64 -19.94
CA MET A 435 -11.52 3.89 -18.56
C MET A 435 -11.29 5.36 -18.17
N TRP A 436 -10.24 5.98 -18.70
CA TRP A 436 -9.96 7.39 -18.44
C TRP A 436 -10.98 8.32 -19.09
N GLU A 437 -11.57 7.92 -20.22
CA GLU A 437 -12.67 8.66 -20.85
C GLU A 437 -13.92 8.64 -19.95
N GLU A 438 -14.26 7.47 -19.40
CA GLU A 438 -15.37 7.33 -18.44
C GLU A 438 -15.10 8.08 -17.13
N ILE A 439 -13.88 8.00 -16.60
CA ILE A 439 -13.47 8.77 -15.42
C ILE A 439 -13.66 10.26 -15.67
N ALA A 440 -13.13 10.79 -16.78
CA ALA A 440 -13.24 12.21 -17.10
C ALA A 440 -14.71 12.66 -17.28
N ARG A 441 -15.57 11.80 -17.84
CA ARG A 441 -17.02 12.04 -17.95
C ARG A 441 -17.68 12.17 -16.58
N CYS A 442 -17.44 11.20 -15.69
CA CYS A 442 -17.99 11.21 -14.33
C CYS A 442 -17.43 12.38 -13.50
N GLU A 443 -16.14 12.71 -13.63
CA GLU A 443 -15.52 13.87 -12.99
C GLU A 443 -16.21 15.17 -13.40
N ALA A 444 -16.45 15.36 -14.70
CA ALA A 444 -17.14 16.54 -15.23
C ALA A 444 -18.56 16.67 -14.72
N ARG A 445 -19.29 15.54 -14.69
CA ARG A 445 -20.68 15.50 -14.24
C ARG A 445 -20.78 15.77 -12.74
N MET A 446 -19.91 15.18 -11.94
CA MET A 446 -19.88 15.39 -10.48
C MET A 446 -19.54 16.85 -10.14
N GLU A 447 -18.56 17.46 -10.83
CA GLU A 447 -18.24 18.87 -10.65
C GLU A 447 -19.43 19.80 -10.99
N ALA A 448 -20.16 19.50 -12.08
CA ALA A 448 -21.35 20.25 -12.47
C ALA A 448 -22.48 20.12 -11.45
N LEU A 449 -22.73 18.91 -10.93
CA LEU A 449 -23.71 18.68 -9.87
C LEU A 449 -23.34 19.45 -8.59
N ALA A 450 -22.07 19.39 -8.18
CA ALA A 450 -21.58 20.10 -6.99
C ALA A 450 -21.68 21.63 -7.12
N ALA A 451 -21.56 22.17 -8.33
CA ALA A 451 -21.76 23.58 -8.63
C ALA A 451 -23.25 23.97 -8.66
N ARG A 452 -24.12 23.12 -9.23
CA ARG A 452 -25.56 23.35 -9.37
C ARG A 452 -26.27 23.36 -8.01
N TYR A 453 -25.99 22.38 -7.17
CA TYR A 453 -26.64 22.21 -5.88
C TYR A 453 -25.93 23.00 -4.79
N THR A 454 -26.36 24.25 -4.58
CA THR A 454 -25.79 25.12 -3.54
C THR A 454 -26.51 24.97 -2.18
N GLN A 455 -27.80 24.64 -2.22
CA GLN A 455 -28.66 24.42 -1.05
C GLN A 455 -29.58 23.22 -1.30
N PRO A 456 -29.04 21.98 -1.32
CA PRO A 456 -29.85 20.79 -1.55
C PRO A 456 -30.81 20.53 -0.38
N THR A 457 -31.96 19.95 -0.70
CA THR A 457 -32.80 19.25 0.26
C THR A 457 -32.05 18.06 0.86
N GLU A 458 -32.57 17.48 1.95
CA GLU A 458 -31.95 16.32 2.60
C GLU A 458 -31.80 15.11 1.65
N ALA A 459 -32.85 14.82 0.87
CA ALA A 459 -32.82 13.76 -0.13
C ALA A 459 -31.75 14.02 -1.21
N GLU A 460 -31.69 15.24 -1.74
CA GLU A 460 -30.66 15.63 -2.72
C GLU A 460 -29.26 15.51 -2.13
N ALA A 461 -29.05 15.93 -0.88
CA ALA A 461 -27.75 15.86 -0.21
C ALA A 461 -27.29 14.42 -0.03
N LEU A 462 -28.17 13.50 0.36
CA LEU A 462 -27.87 12.07 0.47
C LEU A 462 -27.48 11.46 -0.89
N THR A 463 -28.25 11.75 -1.93
CA THR A 463 -27.98 11.27 -3.29
C THR A 463 -26.68 11.87 -3.86
N LEU A 464 -26.41 13.16 -3.63
CA LEU A 464 -25.16 13.82 -4.02
C LEU A 464 -23.95 13.23 -3.29
N ALA A 465 -24.07 12.98 -1.99
CA ALA A 465 -23.01 12.35 -1.21
C ALA A 465 -22.70 10.94 -1.74
N GLN A 466 -23.72 10.14 -2.03
CA GLN A 466 -23.49 8.81 -2.59
C GLN A 466 -22.91 8.86 -4.01
N ALA A 467 -23.42 9.74 -4.90
CA ALA A 467 -22.84 9.93 -6.22
C ALA A 467 -21.36 10.33 -6.14
N ALA A 468 -21.00 11.20 -5.18
CA ALA A 468 -19.62 11.58 -4.95
C ALA A 468 -18.76 10.40 -4.44
N ARG A 469 -19.31 9.48 -3.63
CA ARG A 469 -18.61 8.23 -3.23
C ARG A 469 -18.34 7.32 -4.42
N GLU A 470 -19.35 7.10 -5.27
CA GLU A 470 -19.17 6.31 -6.51
C GLU A 470 -18.11 6.95 -7.42
N ALA A 471 -18.08 8.29 -7.51
CA ALA A 471 -17.06 9.02 -8.25
C ALA A 471 -15.65 8.78 -7.69
N LEU A 472 -15.45 8.77 -6.37
CA LEU A 472 -14.16 8.42 -5.78
C LEU A 472 -13.81 6.94 -6.01
N LEU A 473 -14.77 6.02 -5.84
CA LEU A 473 -14.55 4.58 -6.01
C LEU A 473 -14.15 4.22 -7.44
N LEU A 474 -14.78 4.82 -8.45
CA LEU A 474 -14.45 4.57 -9.85
C LEU A 474 -13.03 5.10 -10.21
N GLN A 475 -12.53 6.12 -9.49
CA GLN A 475 -11.21 6.72 -9.71
C GLN A 475 -10.04 5.90 -9.14
N SER A 476 -10.30 4.83 -8.36
CA SER A 476 -9.25 3.95 -7.83
C SER A 476 -8.33 3.46 -8.95
N GLY A 477 -7.00 3.56 -8.72
CA GLY A 477 -5.99 3.10 -9.67
C GLY A 477 -5.89 1.58 -9.80
N ASP A 478 -6.51 0.85 -8.88
CA ASP A 478 -6.48 -0.61 -8.83
C ASP A 478 -7.17 -1.24 -10.03
N TRP A 479 -8.23 -0.60 -10.55
CA TRP A 479 -8.98 -1.14 -11.67
C TRP A 479 -8.10 -1.26 -12.92
N GLN A 480 -7.36 -0.20 -13.24
CA GLN A 480 -6.43 -0.19 -14.37
C GLN A 480 -5.26 -1.14 -14.10
N LEU A 481 -4.71 -1.12 -12.88
CA LEU A 481 -3.57 -1.96 -12.53
C LEU A 481 -3.90 -3.46 -12.63
N LEU A 482 -5.05 -3.90 -12.11
CA LEU A 482 -5.51 -5.30 -12.17
C LEU A 482 -5.82 -5.76 -13.60
N ILE A 483 -6.26 -4.84 -14.47
CA ILE A 483 -6.49 -5.11 -15.89
C ILE A 483 -5.16 -5.27 -16.63
N SER A 484 -4.20 -4.37 -16.39
CA SER A 484 -2.89 -4.33 -17.03
C SER A 484 -1.97 -5.49 -16.61
N THR A 485 -1.99 -5.86 -15.33
CA THR A 485 -1.22 -6.99 -14.78
C THR A 485 -1.87 -8.34 -15.05
N GLY A 486 -3.17 -8.35 -15.37
CA GLY A 486 -3.93 -9.58 -15.60
C GLY A 486 -4.22 -10.39 -14.33
N GLU A 487 -3.95 -9.86 -13.13
CA GLU A 487 -4.20 -10.58 -11.87
C GLU A 487 -5.70 -10.84 -11.63
N ALA A 488 -6.56 -9.84 -11.87
CA ALA A 488 -8.00 -9.94 -11.63
C ALA A 488 -8.83 -9.13 -12.63
N ARG A 489 -8.50 -9.21 -13.93
CA ARG A 489 -9.09 -8.38 -14.99
C ARG A 489 -10.63 -8.35 -14.97
N MET A 490 -11.28 -9.51 -14.92
CA MET A 490 -12.75 -9.59 -14.98
C MET A 490 -13.40 -8.95 -13.76
N PHE A 491 -12.82 -9.17 -12.57
CA PHE A 491 -13.28 -8.54 -11.35
C PHE A 491 -13.15 -7.01 -11.43
N ALA A 492 -12.01 -6.50 -11.87
CA ALA A 492 -11.78 -5.07 -12.03
C ALA A 492 -12.75 -4.42 -13.03
N MET A 493 -12.97 -5.05 -14.19
CA MET A 493 -13.94 -4.57 -15.18
C MET A 493 -15.37 -4.53 -14.62
N GLN A 494 -15.77 -5.57 -13.88
CA GLN A 494 -17.10 -5.64 -13.27
C GLN A 494 -17.28 -4.55 -12.21
N ARG A 495 -16.28 -4.36 -11.33
CA ARG A 495 -16.33 -3.35 -10.27
C ARG A 495 -16.37 -1.93 -10.85
N PHE A 496 -15.53 -1.65 -11.83
CA PHE A 496 -15.53 -0.37 -12.53
C PHE A 496 -16.90 -0.06 -13.16
N ALA A 497 -17.48 -1.03 -13.87
CA ALA A 497 -18.81 -0.88 -14.47
C ALA A 497 -19.91 -0.65 -13.42
N GLN A 498 -19.87 -1.35 -12.28
CA GLN A 498 -20.85 -1.18 -11.21
C GLN A 498 -20.82 0.23 -10.59
N HIS A 499 -19.64 0.81 -10.40
CA HIS A 499 -19.51 2.19 -9.90
C HIS A 499 -19.99 3.22 -10.93
N ILE A 500 -19.77 2.98 -12.23
CA ILE A 500 -20.34 3.81 -13.31
C ILE A 500 -21.86 3.74 -13.30
N GLU A 501 -22.44 2.55 -13.27
CA GLU A 501 -23.90 2.34 -13.28
C GLU A 501 -24.57 3.01 -12.08
N ALA A 502 -23.99 2.86 -10.88
CA ALA A 502 -24.50 3.50 -9.67
C ALA A 502 -24.36 5.03 -9.74
N PHE A 503 -23.21 5.54 -10.20
CA PHE A 503 -23.02 6.98 -10.39
C PHE A 503 -24.03 7.58 -11.37
N ASP A 504 -24.18 6.97 -12.54
CA ASP A 504 -25.08 7.46 -13.58
C ASP A 504 -26.53 7.42 -13.14
N TYR A 505 -26.95 6.34 -12.46
CA TYR A 505 -28.31 6.25 -11.91
C TYR A 505 -28.61 7.41 -10.94
N LEU A 506 -27.70 7.67 -9.99
CA LEU A 506 -27.88 8.74 -9.00
C LEU A 506 -27.85 10.12 -9.66
N ALA A 507 -26.90 10.34 -10.58
CA ALA A 507 -26.76 11.59 -11.30
C ALA A 507 -27.96 11.87 -12.23
N ASP A 508 -28.50 10.85 -12.91
CA ASP A 508 -29.70 10.95 -13.73
C ASP A 508 -30.91 11.35 -12.88
N SER A 509 -31.08 10.76 -11.68
CA SER A 509 -32.17 11.10 -10.76
C SER A 509 -32.11 12.57 -10.31
N LEU A 510 -30.90 13.08 -10.05
CA LEU A 510 -30.65 14.48 -9.70
C LEU A 510 -30.95 15.40 -10.90
N ASP A 511 -30.47 15.04 -12.09
CA ASP A 511 -30.67 15.85 -13.29
C ASP A 511 -32.15 15.98 -13.66
N ALA A 512 -32.91 14.90 -13.52
CA ALA A 512 -34.37 14.86 -13.72
C ALA A 512 -35.16 15.60 -12.62
N GLY A 513 -34.56 15.85 -11.46
CA GLY A 513 -35.28 16.36 -10.28
C GLY A 513 -36.19 15.33 -9.60
N GLU A 514 -36.05 14.05 -9.96
CA GLU A 514 -36.79 12.91 -9.41
C GLU A 514 -35.84 12.08 -8.53
N VAL A 515 -35.35 12.69 -7.46
CA VAL A 515 -34.30 12.12 -6.61
C VAL A 515 -34.74 10.83 -5.94
N ASP A 516 -33.94 9.76 -6.12
CA ASP A 516 -34.14 8.49 -5.44
C ASP A 516 -33.19 8.34 -4.24
N ALA A 517 -33.61 8.86 -3.10
CA ALA A 517 -32.88 8.73 -1.85
C ALA A 517 -32.87 7.29 -1.30
N HIS A 518 -33.82 6.45 -1.72
CA HIS A 518 -33.86 5.05 -1.29
C HIS A 518 -32.74 4.26 -1.97
N ALA A 519 -32.61 4.40 -3.29
CA ALA A 519 -31.50 3.82 -4.03
C ALA A 519 -30.14 4.35 -3.55
N ALA A 520 -30.05 5.64 -3.22
CA ALA A 520 -28.83 6.20 -2.61
C ALA A 520 -28.45 5.50 -1.30
N GLN A 521 -29.43 5.19 -0.44
CA GLN A 521 -29.18 4.43 0.78
C GLN A 521 -28.79 2.97 0.48
N GLU A 522 -29.44 2.31 -0.48
CA GLU A 522 -29.08 0.93 -0.86
C GLU A 522 -27.64 0.84 -1.39
N PHE A 523 -27.23 1.79 -2.23
CA PHE A 523 -25.84 1.90 -2.67
C PHE A 523 -24.90 2.23 -1.52
N PHE A 524 -25.30 3.09 -0.58
CA PHE A 524 -24.49 3.39 0.61
C PHE A 524 -24.25 2.15 1.47
N GLU A 525 -25.25 1.30 1.70
CA GLU A 525 -25.05 0.05 2.45
C GLU A 525 -24.05 -0.88 1.75
N ARG A 526 -24.05 -0.91 0.40
CA ARG A 526 -23.08 -1.67 -0.39
C ARG A 526 -21.69 -1.04 -0.35
N ASP A 527 -21.59 0.26 -0.55
CA ASP A 527 -20.37 1.05 -0.73
C ASP A 527 -20.12 1.98 0.48
N HIS A 528 -20.15 1.36 1.66
CA HIS A 528 -20.12 2.05 2.95
C HIS A 528 -18.71 2.50 3.33
N ILE A 529 -18.26 3.59 2.71
CA ILE A 529 -17.01 4.30 3.04
C ILE A 529 -17.25 5.81 3.07
N PHE A 530 -16.43 6.54 3.83
CA PHE A 530 -16.55 8.00 3.97
C PHE A 530 -17.98 8.39 4.36
N ALA A 531 -18.43 7.95 5.54
CA ALA A 531 -19.79 8.21 6.03
C ALA A 531 -20.13 9.71 6.04
N ASP A 532 -19.13 10.56 6.25
CA ASP A 532 -19.17 12.02 6.24
C ASP A 532 -18.81 12.66 4.89
N MET A 533 -18.96 11.92 3.78
CA MET A 533 -18.72 12.41 2.42
C MET A 533 -19.51 13.69 2.14
N ASP A 534 -18.80 14.75 1.75
CA ASP A 534 -19.39 16.01 1.32
C ASP A 534 -19.12 16.27 -0.17
N TYR A 535 -20.19 16.27 -0.95
CA TYR A 535 -20.16 16.45 -2.40
C TYR A 535 -19.55 17.81 -2.82
N THR A 536 -19.51 18.79 -1.92
CA THR A 536 -18.97 20.13 -2.22
C THR A 536 -17.46 20.13 -2.45
N TRP A 537 -16.76 19.05 -2.10
CA TRP A 537 -15.34 18.86 -2.43
C TRP A 537 -15.09 18.82 -3.94
N PHE A 538 -16.12 18.45 -4.72
CA PHE A 538 -16.07 18.45 -6.19
C PHE A 538 -16.40 19.81 -6.81
N ARG A 539 -16.61 20.88 -6.04
CA ARG A 539 -16.88 22.20 -6.63
C ARG A 539 -15.71 22.68 -7.51
N PRO A 540 -16.00 23.40 -8.61
CA PRO A 540 -14.96 23.96 -9.47
C PRO A 540 -13.91 24.76 -8.69
N ARG A 541 -12.65 24.56 -9.05
CA ARG A 541 -11.49 25.23 -8.45
C ARG A 541 -10.72 26.00 -9.52
N SER A 542 -10.30 27.22 -9.17
CA SER A 542 -9.51 28.13 -10.02
C SER A 542 -8.07 27.67 -10.20
#